data_AF-A0A945BJ34-F1
#
_entry.id   AF-A0A945BJ34-F1
#
_cell.length_a   1.000
_cell.length_b   1.000
_cell.length_c   1.000
_cell.angle_alpha   90.00
_cell.angle_beta   90.00
_cell.angle_gamma   90.00
#
_symmetry.space_group_name_H-M   'P 1'
#
loop_
_entity.id
_entity.type
_entity.pdbx_description
1 polymer ?
#
loop_
_entity_poly.entity_id
_entity_poly.type
_entity_poly.pdbx_seq_one_letter_code
_entity_poly.pdbx_strand_id
1 'polypeptide(L)'
;MKLGCYFLFCLSVFGLNGVGVELGQGTFCAVQDPTKLGFDPAKLNAIHKLQKKFIADEVCLSNIALVAIDGKVVYHRAAASEFPGDRPITEKTVFPIWSMSKPITSVAAMILHERGAFKLDDPVSRIIPQLAKLSVKAGGGKTEPLKKQITYRDLLRHSSGIAGYDGSFDQQGTWKEVMELDSLVELIDLLEVKPIDHQPGKKHTYGLSTAVMGRAIEILSGQSFDKFLEKEIFKPLGMKHTRFYLTEKDRARFQPLFVKLKGMFRPGTPAEDELYYAPKSSLFLGGEGLVSTLGDYGRFCQMLVDRGK
;
A
#
# COMPACT_ATOMS: atom_id res chain seq x y z
N MET A 1 -63.67 -13.62 -2.98
CA MET A 1 -62.96 -14.47 -2.01
C MET A 1 -61.48 -14.46 -2.35
N LYS A 2 -60.71 -13.57 -1.71
CA LYS A 2 -59.25 -13.52 -1.80
C LYS A 2 -58.73 -14.19 -0.53
N LEU A 3 -58.06 -15.34 -0.63
CA LEU A 3 -57.29 -15.90 0.48
C LEU A 3 -55.87 -15.33 0.41
N GLY A 4 -55.56 -14.45 1.37
CA GLY A 4 -54.20 -14.02 1.66
C GLY A 4 -53.55 -15.02 2.60
N CYS A 5 -52.36 -15.51 2.24
CA CYS A 5 -51.47 -16.19 3.17
C CYS A 5 -50.56 -15.14 3.82
N TYR A 6 -50.84 -14.83 5.09
CA TYR A 6 -49.91 -14.13 5.97
C TYR A 6 -48.81 -15.10 6.40
N PHE A 7 -47.56 -14.82 6.04
CA PHE A 7 -46.41 -15.45 6.69
C PHE A 7 -46.10 -14.68 7.98
N LEU A 8 -46.35 -15.33 9.11
CA LEU A 8 -46.00 -14.88 10.44
C LEU A 8 -44.48 -14.99 10.60
N PHE A 9 -43.76 -13.87 10.58
CA PHE A 9 -42.34 -13.85 10.94
C PHE A 9 -42.24 -13.89 12.47
N CYS A 10 -42.00 -15.08 13.02
CA CYS A 10 -41.59 -15.24 14.42
C CYS A 10 -40.18 -14.66 14.56
N LEU A 11 -40.06 -13.43 15.06
CA LEU A 11 -38.79 -12.89 15.55
C LEU A 11 -38.44 -13.63 16.86
N SER A 12 -37.70 -14.72 16.77
CA SER A 12 -36.94 -15.23 17.90
C SER A 12 -35.69 -14.36 18.05
N VAL A 13 -35.77 -13.35 18.92
CA VAL A 13 -34.61 -12.60 19.40
C VAL A 13 -33.78 -13.55 20.26
N PHE A 14 -32.89 -14.30 19.63
CA PHE A 14 -31.75 -14.89 20.35
C PHE A 14 -30.69 -13.80 20.48
N GLY A 15 -30.50 -13.33 21.71
CA GLY A 15 -29.36 -12.51 22.10
C GLY A 15 -28.07 -13.29 21.90
N LEU A 16 -27.50 -13.19 20.70
CA LEU A 16 -26.11 -13.56 20.46
C LEU A 16 -25.27 -12.34 20.81
N ASN A 17 -24.57 -12.41 21.95
CA ASN A 17 -23.36 -11.64 22.21
C ASN A 17 -22.27 -12.11 21.21
N GLY A 18 -22.50 -11.84 19.93
CA GLY A 18 -21.70 -12.36 18.82
C GLY A 18 -20.31 -11.76 18.87
N VAL A 19 -19.31 -12.58 19.21
CA VAL A 19 -17.88 -12.29 18.99
C VAL A 19 -17.50 -12.59 17.52
N GLY A 20 -18.51 -12.59 16.63
CA GLY A 20 -18.41 -13.00 15.23
C GLY A 20 -18.00 -11.85 14.31
N VAL A 21 -17.32 -12.25 13.24
CA VAL A 21 -16.85 -11.40 12.14
C VAL A 21 -18.00 -10.58 11.54
N GLU A 22 -18.05 -9.27 11.78
CA GLU A 22 -19.12 -8.37 11.30
C GLU A 22 -18.98 -8.00 9.82
N LEU A 23 -17.78 -8.19 9.23
CA LEU A 23 -17.44 -7.76 7.87
C LEU A 23 -16.77 -8.88 7.04
N GLY A 24 -17.12 -10.15 7.23
CA GLY A 24 -16.33 -11.28 6.67
C GLY A 24 -16.95 -12.05 5.52
N GLN A 25 -17.91 -11.50 4.77
CA GLN A 25 -18.51 -12.27 3.67
C GLN A 25 -17.69 -12.21 2.37
N GLY A 26 -16.71 -11.29 2.30
CA GLY A 26 -15.76 -11.21 1.21
C GLY A 26 -14.51 -12.07 1.41
N THR A 27 -14.53 -13.28 0.81
CA THR A 27 -13.35 -14.03 0.30
C THR A 27 -12.37 -14.68 1.28
N PHE A 28 -12.52 -14.43 2.58
CA PHE A 28 -11.93 -15.29 3.60
C PHE A 28 -13.05 -16.12 4.24
N CYS A 29 -12.79 -17.39 4.57
CA CYS A 29 -13.71 -18.14 5.41
C CYS A 29 -13.67 -17.54 6.81
N ALA A 30 -14.58 -16.61 7.09
CA ALA A 30 -14.83 -16.13 8.43
C ALA A 30 -15.18 -17.30 9.33
N VAL A 31 -14.45 -17.45 10.42
CA VAL A 31 -14.72 -18.51 11.39
C VAL A 31 -15.91 -18.08 12.22
N GLN A 32 -16.98 -18.88 12.20
CA GLN A 32 -18.18 -18.63 13.00
C GLN A 32 -17.89 -18.66 14.51
N ASP A 33 -16.96 -19.51 14.92
CA ASP A 33 -16.53 -19.66 16.31
C ASP A 33 -15.00 -19.78 16.41
N PRO A 34 -14.28 -18.65 16.60
CA PRO A 34 -12.83 -18.63 16.76
C PRO A 34 -12.31 -19.45 17.95
N THR A 35 -13.16 -19.79 18.94
CA THR A 35 -12.74 -20.60 20.10
C THR A 35 -12.34 -22.01 19.71
N LYS A 36 -12.93 -22.55 18.63
CA LYS A 36 -12.57 -23.86 18.06
C LYS A 36 -11.15 -23.88 17.50
N LEU A 37 -10.55 -22.71 17.27
CA LEU A 37 -9.17 -22.55 16.85
C LEU A 37 -8.25 -22.11 18.02
N GLY A 38 -8.74 -22.17 19.26
CA GLY A 38 -7.98 -21.81 20.46
C GLY A 38 -7.91 -20.31 20.75
N PHE A 39 -8.69 -19.46 20.06
CA PHE A 39 -8.70 -18.03 20.32
C PHE A 39 -9.62 -17.68 21.49
N ASP A 40 -9.10 -16.86 22.40
CA ASP A 40 -9.85 -16.31 23.52
C ASP A 40 -10.76 -15.16 23.05
N PRO A 41 -12.10 -15.30 23.17
CA PRO A 41 -13.05 -14.26 22.78
C PRO A 41 -12.82 -12.92 23.49
N ALA A 42 -12.36 -12.94 24.74
CA ALA A 42 -12.09 -11.72 25.50
C ALA A 42 -10.90 -10.96 24.91
N LYS A 43 -9.86 -11.67 24.46
CA LYS A 43 -8.71 -11.06 23.77
C LYS A 43 -9.08 -10.52 22.40
N LEU A 44 -9.89 -11.22 21.62
CA LEU A 44 -10.39 -10.71 20.33
C LEU A 44 -11.22 -9.44 20.53
N ASN A 45 -12.09 -9.41 21.56
CA ASN A 45 -12.83 -8.20 21.92
C ASN A 45 -11.95 -7.06 22.42
N ALA A 46 -10.79 -7.36 23.01
CA ALA A 46 -9.82 -6.34 23.42
C ALA A 46 -9.23 -5.57 22.23
N ILE A 47 -9.10 -6.21 21.05
CA ILE A 47 -8.71 -5.53 19.80
C ILE A 47 -9.72 -4.44 19.47
N HIS A 48 -11.02 -4.75 19.51
CA HIS A 48 -12.05 -3.76 19.20
C HIS A 48 -12.11 -2.63 20.24
N LYS A 49 -11.87 -2.94 21.51
CA LYS A 49 -11.73 -1.91 22.57
C LYS A 49 -10.54 -1.00 22.29
N LEU A 50 -9.41 -1.53 21.84
CA LEU A 50 -8.23 -0.75 21.44
C LEU A 50 -8.52 0.13 20.22
N GLN A 51 -9.21 -0.40 19.21
CA GLN A 51 -9.65 0.38 18.04
C GLN A 51 -10.51 1.59 18.45
N LYS A 52 -11.47 1.39 19.37
CA LYS A 52 -12.29 2.48 19.93
C LYS A 52 -11.46 3.46 20.77
N LYS A 53 -10.46 2.97 21.49
CA LYS A 53 -9.54 3.82 22.25
C LYS A 53 -8.72 4.73 21.34
N PHE A 54 -8.22 4.24 20.19
CA PHE A 54 -7.51 5.11 19.23
C PHE A 54 -8.39 6.24 18.68
N ILE A 55 -9.70 6.00 18.54
CA ILE A 55 -10.67 7.04 18.18
C ILE A 55 -10.83 8.03 19.34
N ALA A 56 -11.06 7.53 20.55
CA ALA A 56 -11.27 8.37 21.74
C ALA A 56 -10.04 9.22 22.11
N ASP A 57 -8.85 8.67 21.91
CA ASP A 57 -7.57 9.37 22.10
C ASP A 57 -7.20 10.26 20.89
N GLU A 58 -8.09 10.34 19.89
CA GLU A 58 -7.91 11.13 18.67
C GLU A 58 -6.57 10.84 17.94
N VAL A 59 -6.16 9.57 17.94
CA VAL A 59 -5.00 9.05 17.18
C VAL A 59 -5.38 8.88 15.71
N CYS A 60 -6.60 8.42 15.45
CA CYS A 60 -7.20 8.31 14.13
C CYS A 60 -8.70 8.56 14.20
N LEU A 61 -9.34 8.74 13.05
CA LEU A 61 -10.79 8.62 12.94
C LEU A 61 -11.17 7.13 12.85
N SER A 62 -12.06 6.73 11.94
CA SER A 62 -12.40 5.32 11.75
C SER A 62 -11.18 4.46 11.43
N ASN A 63 -11.18 3.22 11.91
CA ASN A 63 -10.14 2.24 11.59
C ASN A 63 -10.72 0.82 11.44
N ILE A 64 -9.98 -0.06 10.79
CA ILE A 64 -10.36 -1.46 10.55
C ILE A 64 -9.16 -2.37 10.76
N ALA A 65 -9.40 -3.58 11.26
CA ALA A 65 -8.37 -4.59 11.42
C ALA A 65 -8.88 -5.96 10.99
N LEU A 66 -7.98 -6.76 10.42
CA LEU A 66 -8.20 -8.15 10.03
C LEU A 66 -7.07 -9.01 10.61
N VAL A 67 -7.44 -10.14 11.20
CA VAL A 67 -6.51 -11.18 11.68
C VAL A 67 -6.94 -12.50 11.06
N ALA A 68 -5.99 -13.14 10.38
CA ALA A 68 -6.15 -14.46 9.78
C ALA A 68 -5.06 -15.41 10.27
N ILE A 69 -5.42 -16.69 10.37
CA ILE A 69 -4.52 -17.79 10.70
C ILE A 69 -4.93 -19.01 9.87
N ASP A 70 -3.97 -19.69 9.24
CA ASP A 70 -4.21 -20.86 8.39
C ASP A 70 -5.34 -20.63 7.35
N GLY A 71 -5.34 -19.46 6.70
CA GLY A 71 -6.35 -19.05 5.72
C GLY A 71 -7.74 -18.73 6.30
N LYS A 72 -7.90 -18.76 7.62
CA LYS A 72 -9.16 -18.52 8.33
C LYS A 72 -9.15 -17.17 9.03
N VAL A 73 -10.17 -16.36 8.80
CA VAL A 73 -10.31 -15.06 9.47
C VAL A 73 -10.94 -15.25 10.85
N VAL A 74 -10.18 -14.88 11.88
CA VAL A 74 -10.58 -14.96 13.30
C VAL A 74 -10.99 -13.61 13.88
N TYR A 75 -10.63 -12.52 13.21
CA TYR A 75 -11.05 -11.17 13.55
C TYR A 75 -11.17 -10.33 12.29
N HIS A 76 -12.29 -9.64 12.10
CA HIS A 76 -12.41 -8.63 11.05
C HIS A 76 -13.52 -7.64 11.41
N ARG A 77 -13.12 -6.46 11.92
CA ARG A 77 -14.04 -5.45 12.45
C ARG A 77 -13.51 -4.05 12.23
N ALA A 78 -14.42 -3.14 11.90
CA ALA A 78 -14.18 -1.71 11.88
C ALA A 78 -14.65 -1.08 13.19
N ALA A 79 -13.99 -0.01 13.61
CA ALA A 79 -14.51 0.94 14.59
C ALA A 79 -14.73 2.27 13.85
N ALA A 80 -15.97 2.77 13.90
CA ALA A 80 -16.34 4.01 13.23
C ALA A 80 -16.21 5.20 14.19
N SER A 81 -15.75 6.34 13.66
CA SER A 81 -15.85 7.62 14.34
C SER A 81 -17.18 8.31 14.01
N GLU A 82 -17.60 9.25 14.87
CA GLU A 82 -18.74 10.14 14.58
C GLU A 82 -18.28 11.47 13.96
N PHE A 83 -17.02 11.56 13.50
CA PHE A 83 -16.47 12.79 12.98
C PHE A 83 -17.15 13.18 11.65
N PRO A 84 -17.65 14.42 11.51
CA PRO A 84 -18.31 14.86 10.28
C PRO A 84 -17.42 14.71 9.04
N GLY A 85 -17.92 13.99 8.04
CA GLY A 85 -17.20 13.72 6.79
C GLY A 85 -16.35 12.45 6.79
N ASP A 86 -16.20 11.78 7.94
CA ASP A 86 -15.67 10.42 7.98
C ASP A 86 -16.71 9.45 7.39
N ARG A 87 -16.25 8.52 6.56
CA ARG A 87 -17.13 7.58 5.85
C ARG A 87 -17.13 6.23 6.57
N PRO A 88 -18.27 5.52 6.64
CA PRO A 88 -18.30 4.17 7.18
C PRO A 88 -17.33 3.25 6.44
N ILE A 89 -16.48 2.56 7.19
CA ILE A 89 -15.59 1.54 6.62
C ILE A 89 -16.40 0.26 6.39
N THR A 90 -16.30 -0.26 5.17
CA THR A 90 -16.90 -1.52 4.73
C THR A 90 -15.83 -2.42 4.12
N GLU A 91 -16.16 -3.68 3.85
CA GLU A 91 -15.28 -4.61 3.12
C GLU A 91 -14.82 -4.06 1.75
N LYS A 92 -15.61 -3.15 1.17
CA LYS A 92 -15.39 -2.58 -0.16
C LYS A 92 -14.68 -1.22 -0.11
N THR A 93 -14.34 -0.73 1.10
CA THR A 93 -13.65 0.55 1.28
C THR A 93 -12.24 0.46 0.70
N VAL A 94 -11.93 1.44 -0.14
CA VAL A 94 -10.62 1.59 -0.79
C VAL A 94 -9.79 2.55 0.04
N PHE A 95 -8.56 2.16 0.34
CA PHE A 95 -7.59 2.97 1.06
C PHE A 95 -6.41 3.29 0.14
N PRO A 96 -5.81 4.48 0.26
CA PRO A 96 -4.45 4.67 -0.19
C PRO A 96 -3.56 3.80 0.69
N ILE A 97 -2.73 2.95 0.08
CA ILE A 97 -1.85 2.06 0.86
C ILE A 97 -0.40 2.55 0.89
N TRP A 98 -0.09 3.62 0.14
CA TRP A 98 1.20 4.31 0.13
C TRP A 98 2.38 3.31 0.21
N SER A 99 3.20 3.42 1.25
CA SER A 99 4.40 2.62 1.47
C SER A 99 4.16 1.10 1.53
N MET A 100 2.93 0.65 1.77
CA MET A 100 2.55 -0.76 1.63
C MET A 100 2.55 -1.23 0.16
N SER A 101 2.77 -0.34 -0.81
CA SER A 101 3.08 -0.71 -2.20
C SER A 101 4.46 -1.36 -2.33
N LYS A 102 5.41 -1.04 -1.44
CA LYS A 102 6.81 -1.49 -1.53
C LYS A 102 6.97 -3.01 -1.48
N PRO A 103 6.29 -3.75 -0.58
CA PRO A 103 6.31 -5.21 -0.59
C PRO A 103 5.79 -5.82 -1.90
N ILE A 104 4.73 -5.25 -2.49
CA ILE A 104 4.18 -5.72 -3.77
C ILE A 104 5.22 -5.55 -4.89
N THR A 105 5.84 -4.38 -4.97
CA THR A 105 6.93 -4.12 -5.93
C THR A 105 8.13 -5.04 -5.70
N SER A 106 8.45 -5.34 -4.44
CA SER A 106 9.53 -6.26 -4.10
C SER A 106 9.23 -7.69 -4.55
N VAL A 107 8.01 -8.18 -4.34
CA VAL A 107 7.58 -9.49 -4.87
C VAL A 107 7.66 -9.51 -6.40
N ALA A 108 7.21 -8.46 -7.08
CA ALA A 108 7.31 -8.36 -8.54
C ALA A 108 8.75 -8.41 -9.04
N ALA A 109 9.68 -7.72 -8.36
CA ALA A 109 11.10 -7.79 -8.65
C ALA A 109 11.65 -9.21 -8.40
N MET A 110 11.24 -9.88 -7.32
CA MET A 110 11.68 -11.23 -7.00
C MET A 110 11.16 -12.28 -7.99
N ILE A 111 9.95 -12.13 -8.55
CA ILE A 111 9.45 -12.96 -9.65
C ILE A 111 10.40 -12.90 -10.86
N LEU A 112 10.87 -11.70 -11.23
CA LEU A 112 11.83 -11.52 -12.32
C LEU A 112 13.22 -12.06 -11.97
N HIS A 113 13.65 -11.89 -10.72
CA HIS A 113 14.90 -12.47 -10.22
C HIS A 113 14.91 -14.01 -10.33
N GLU A 114 13.84 -14.67 -9.88
CA GLU A 114 13.68 -16.13 -9.95
C GLU A 114 13.62 -16.65 -11.40
N ARG A 115 13.10 -15.82 -12.33
CA ARG A 115 13.14 -16.08 -13.78
C ARG A 115 14.50 -15.81 -14.42
N GLY A 116 15.51 -15.42 -13.64
CA GLY A 116 16.87 -15.18 -14.10
C GLY A 116 17.07 -13.84 -14.83
N ALA A 117 16.14 -12.89 -14.72
CA ALA A 117 16.23 -11.60 -15.40
C ALA A 117 17.37 -10.71 -14.87
N PHE A 118 17.76 -10.87 -13.60
CA PHE A 118 18.89 -10.19 -12.97
C PHE A 118 19.36 -10.93 -11.71
N LYS A 119 20.60 -10.68 -11.28
CA LYS A 119 21.10 -11.05 -9.94
C LYS A 119 21.03 -9.85 -9.01
N LEU A 120 20.81 -10.10 -7.71
CA LEU A 120 20.68 -9.04 -6.71
C LEU A 120 21.88 -8.06 -6.69
N ASP A 121 23.09 -8.55 -6.96
CA ASP A 121 24.32 -7.75 -6.96
C ASP A 121 24.71 -7.22 -8.35
N ASP A 122 23.87 -7.42 -9.37
CA ASP A 122 24.07 -6.79 -10.67
C ASP A 122 23.83 -5.28 -10.57
N PRO A 123 24.64 -4.46 -11.26
CA PRO A 123 24.39 -3.04 -11.35
C PRO A 123 23.14 -2.76 -12.19
N VAL A 124 22.20 -1.99 -11.65
CA VAL A 124 20.95 -1.62 -12.33
C VAL A 124 21.23 -0.76 -13.57
N SER A 125 22.38 -0.08 -13.59
CA SER A 125 22.81 0.74 -14.72
C SER A 125 23.06 -0.03 -16.01
N ARG A 126 23.12 -1.37 -15.98
CA ARG A 126 23.10 -2.21 -17.20
C ARG A 126 21.84 -2.02 -18.04
N ILE A 127 20.71 -1.75 -17.38
CA ILE A 127 19.41 -1.55 -18.05
C ILE A 127 18.89 -0.12 -17.93
N ILE A 128 19.37 0.66 -16.95
CA ILE A 128 19.06 2.09 -16.79
C ILE A 128 20.37 2.89 -16.73
N PRO A 129 21.02 3.16 -17.88
CA PRO A 129 22.36 3.74 -17.94
C PRO A 129 22.51 5.10 -17.23
N GLN A 130 21.42 5.87 -17.11
CA GLN A 130 21.37 7.13 -16.36
C GLN A 130 21.85 6.95 -14.90
N LEU A 131 21.55 5.81 -14.28
CA LEU A 131 21.94 5.54 -12.89
C LEU A 131 23.46 5.42 -12.69
N ALA A 132 24.25 5.22 -13.76
CA ALA A 132 25.71 5.22 -13.67
C ALA A 132 26.31 6.61 -13.51
N LYS A 133 25.56 7.66 -13.86
CA LYS A 133 26.02 9.05 -13.89
C LYS A 133 25.61 9.85 -12.65
N LEU A 134 24.88 9.22 -11.73
CA LEU A 134 24.45 9.92 -10.52
C LEU A 134 25.65 10.48 -9.76
N SER A 135 25.42 11.62 -9.12
CA SER A 135 26.39 12.23 -8.22
C SER A 135 25.95 12.06 -6.78
N VAL A 136 26.89 12.09 -5.84
CA VAL A 136 26.64 11.93 -4.41
C VAL A 136 26.90 13.27 -3.74
N LYS A 137 26.03 13.70 -2.83
CA LYS A 137 26.24 14.92 -2.04
C LYS A 137 27.57 14.85 -1.29
N ALA A 138 28.40 15.87 -1.50
CA ALA A 138 29.61 16.14 -0.74
C ALA A 138 29.37 17.42 0.10
N GLY A 139 30.00 17.50 1.28
CA GLY A 139 29.81 18.64 2.19
C GLY A 139 30.05 19.99 1.50
N GLY A 140 29.36 21.03 1.98
CA GLY A 140 29.51 22.39 1.44
C GLY A 140 28.88 22.60 0.05
N GLY A 141 27.78 21.89 -0.27
CA GLY A 141 27.05 22.04 -1.53
C GLY A 141 27.73 21.43 -2.75
N LYS A 142 28.81 20.67 -2.55
CA LYS A 142 29.55 20.00 -3.62
C LYS A 142 28.94 18.62 -3.90
N THR A 143 29.39 17.98 -4.97
CA THR A 143 29.08 16.57 -5.24
C THR A 143 30.36 15.79 -5.55
N GLU A 144 30.32 14.48 -5.35
CA GLU A 144 31.37 13.53 -5.75
C GLU A 144 30.76 12.44 -6.63
N PRO A 145 31.54 11.79 -7.53
CA PRO A 145 31.03 10.69 -8.34
C PRO A 145 30.72 9.43 -7.51
N LEU A 146 29.93 8.52 -8.09
CA LEU A 146 29.74 7.18 -7.55
C LEU A 146 31.07 6.43 -7.45
N LYS A 147 31.34 5.83 -6.29
CA LYS A 147 32.48 4.91 -6.07
C LYS A 147 32.12 3.48 -6.47
N LYS A 148 30.82 3.15 -6.44
CA LYS A 148 30.23 1.87 -6.84
C LYS A 148 28.86 2.13 -7.47
N GLN A 149 28.49 1.26 -8.39
CA GLN A 149 27.18 1.31 -9.05
C GLN A 149 26.07 0.85 -8.10
N ILE A 150 24.86 1.39 -8.26
CA ILE A 150 23.68 0.95 -7.52
C ILE A 150 23.29 -0.45 -7.98
N THR A 151 23.11 -1.38 -7.05
CA THR A 151 22.64 -2.74 -7.32
C THR A 151 21.15 -2.89 -7.08
N TYR A 152 20.53 -3.95 -7.63
CA TYR A 152 19.14 -4.28 -7.31
C TYR A 152 18.92 -4.51 -5.81
N ARG A 153 19.91 -5.12 -5.13
CA ARG A 153 19.92 -5.29 -3.67
C ARG A 153 19.85 -3.97 -2.95
N ASP A 154 20.58 -2.96 -3.41
CA ASP A 154 20.57 -1.63 -2.80
C ASP A 154 19.23 -0.94 -2.95
N LEU A 155 18.54 -1.12 -4.07
CA LEU A 155 17.17 -0.62 -4.25
C LEU A 155 16.19 -1.29 -3.29
N LEU A 156 16.22 -2.63 -3.20
CA LEU A 156 15.27 -3.41 -2.39
C LEU A 156 15.41 -3.17 -0.88
N ARG A 157 16.62 -2.84 -0.39
CA ARG A 157 16.86 -2.59 1.05
C ARG A 157 17.05 -1.11 1.41
N HIS A 158 16.74 -0.20 0.48
CA HIS A 158 16.88 1.25 0.68
C HIS A 158 18.31 1.65 1.09
N SER A 159 19.32 1.16 0.37
CA SER A 159 20.73 1.55 0.57
C SER A 159 21.36 2.15 -0.68
N SER A 160 20.57 2.55 -1.66
CA SER A 160 21.07 3.16 -2.91
C SER A 160 21.59 4.59 -2.73
N GLY A 161 21.19 5.28 -1.67
CA GLY A 161 21.41 6.72 -1.47
C GLY A 161 20.33 7.61 -2.07
N ILE A 162 19.43 7.06 -2.89
CA ILE A 162 18.32 7.81 -3.49
C ILE A 162 17.30 8.14 -2.40
N ALA A 163 17.24 9.42 -2.04
CA ALA A 163 16.22 10.02 -1.19
C ALA A 163 14.98 10.40 -2.02
N GLY A 164 14.27 11.45 -1.64
CA GLY A 164 13.18 12.03 -2.45
C GLY A 164 11.82 12.09 -1.77
N TYR A 165 11.73 11.72 -0.49
CA TYR A 165 10.62 12.09 0.39
C TYR A 165 11.06 13.21 1.34
N ASP A 166 11.68 14.24 0.79
CA ASP A 166 12.22 15.39 1.52
C ASP A 166 11.09 16.29 2.04
N GLY A 167 10.42 15.84 3.10
CA GLY A 167 9.42 16.61 3.83
C GLY A 167 7.99 16.26 3.45
N SER A 168 7.25 15.75 4.43
CA SER A 168 5.80 15.57 4.37
C SER A 168 5.11 16.83 3.86
N PHE A 169 4.40 16.72 2.73
CA PHE A 169 3.45 17.73 2.25
C PHE A 169 4.02 19.13 1.94
N ASP A 170 5.35 19.26 1.82
CA ASP A 170 6.00 20.53 1.46
C ASP A 170 5.86 20.79 -0.04
N GLN A 171 5.58 22.04 -0.40
CA GLN A 171 5.52 22.51 -1.79
C GLN A 171 6.93 22.78 -2.37
N GLN A 172 7.96 22.13 -1.84
CA GLN A 172 9.35 22.31 -2.16
C GLN A 172 10.06 20.95 -2.18
N GLY A 173 11.23 20.90 -2.82
CA GLY A 173 12.05 19.69 -2.85
C GLY A 173 11.74 18.73 -3.99
N THR A 174 12.40 17.58 -3.95
CA THR A 174 12.40 16.59 -5.03
C THR A 174 11.02 15.95 -5.19
N TRP A 175 10.31 15.73 -4.09
CA TRP A 175 8.98 15.11 -4.13
C TRP A 175 7.98 15.92 -4.96
N LYS A 176 8.00 17.26 -4.84
CA LYS A 176 7.12 18.12 -5.65
C LYS A 176 7.39 17.94 -7.15
N GLU A 177 8.65 17.94 -7.56
CA GLU A 177 9.03 17.73 -8.95
C GLU A 177 8.58 16.34 -9.45
N VAL A 178 8.67 15.32 -8.60
CA VAL A 178 8.16 13.96 -8.92
C VAL A 178 6.65 13.98 -9.20
N MET A 179 5.89 14.74 -8.43
CA MET A 179 4.43 14.83 -8.58
C MET A 179 3.97 15.56 -9.85
N GLU A 180 4.89 16.23 -10.54
CA GLU A 180 4.65 16.89 -11.83
C GLU A 180 4.99 16.00 -13.04
N LEU A 181 5.52 14.78 -12.80
CA LEU A 181 5.92 13.85 -13.85
C LEU A 181 4.75 13.00 -14.35
N ASP A 182 4.85 12.57 -15.60
CA ASP A 182 3.86 11.70 -16.25
C ASP A 182 4.29 10.23 -16.30
N SER A 183 5.56 9.91 -16.06
CA SER A 183 6.08 8.54 -16.19
C SER A 183 7.29 8.20 -15.32
N LEU A 184 7.54 6.90 -15.14
CA LEU A 184 8.77 6.42 -14.50
C LEU A 184 10.04 6.67 -15.34
N VAL A 185 9.92 6.98 -16.64
CA VAL A 185 11.06 7.40 -17.47
C VAL A 185 11.52 8.78 -17.03
N GLU A 186 10.57 9.73 -16.95
CA GLU A 186 10.84 11.09 -16.47
C GLU A 186 11.37 11.10 -15.04
N LEU A 187 10.95 10.16 -14.20
CA LEU A 187 11.51 9.99 -12.86
C LEU A 187 13.01 9.67 -12.92
N ILE A 188 13.43 8.77 -13.81
CA ILE A 188 14.86 8.47 -13.97
C ILE A 188 15.62 9.69 -14.48
N ASP A 189 15.06 10.44 -15.43
CA ASP A 189 15.68 11.63 -15.99
C ASP A 189 15.81 12.75 -14.92
N LEU A 190 14.80 12.92 -14.08
CA LEU A 190 14.87 13.81 -12.91
C LEU A 190 15.95 13.36 -11.94
N LEU A 191 16.02 12.06 -11.62
CA LEU A 191 17.04 11.54 -10.71
C LEU A 191 18.46 11.67 -11.27
N GLU A 192 18.66 11.63 -12.59
CA GLU A 192 19.98 11.81 -13.23
C GLU A 192 20.64 13.15 -12.83
N VAL A 193 19.84 14.19 -12.63
CA VAL A 193 20.30 15.54 -12.29
C VAL A 193 20.26 15.86 -10.78
N LYS A 194 19.80 14.93 -9.94
CA LYS A 194 19.72 15.11 -8.48
C LYS A 194 20.83 14.33 -7.77
N PRO A 195 21.60 14.96 -6.86
CA PRO A 195 22.61 14.24 -6.11
C PRO A 195 21.98 13.34 -5.03
N ILE A 196 22.41 12.09 -4.98
CA ILE A 196 22.03 11.13 -3.94
C ILE A 196 22.71 11.44 -2.60
N ASP A 197 22.11 11.02 -1.49
CA ASP A 197 22.54 11.43 -0.14
C ASP A 197 23.85 10.76 0.32
N HIS A 198 24.17 9.59 -0.21
CA HIS A 198 25.36 8.85 0.15
C HIS A 198 25.72 7.81 -0.92
N GLN A 199 26.95 7.31 -0.87
CA GLN A 199 27.42 6.23 -1.73
C GLN A 199 26.56 4.96 -1.56
N PRO A 200 26.26 4.21 -2.64
CA PRO A 200 25.47 2.98 -2.57
C PRO A 200 26.05 1.96 -1.58
N GLY A 201 25.18 1.29 -0.83
CA GLY A 201 25.51 0.30 0.18
C GLY A 201 26.02 0.86 1.52
N LYS A 202 26.19 2.18 1.66
CA LYS A 202 26.83 2.78 2.86
C LYS A 202 25.91 2.87 4.09
N LYS A 203 24.65 3.26 3.92
CA LYS A 203 23.65 3.37 5.00
C LYS A 203 22.25 3.11 4.44
N HIS A 204 21.27 3.05 5.33
CA HIS A 204 19.87 3.04 4.96
C HIS A 204 19.37 4.48 4.73
N THR A 205 18.68 4.71 3.60
CA THR A 205 17.99 5.95 3.27
C THR A 205 16.66 5.61 2.59
N TYR A 206 15.57 5.92 3.30
CA TYR A 206 14.22 5.78 2.77
C TYR A 206 13.97 6.82 1.67
N GLY A 207 13.42 6.40 0.55
CA GLY A 207 13.37 7.23 -0.65
C GLY A 207 12.84 6.49 -1.88
N LEU A 208 13.02 7.10 -3.04
CA LEU A 208 12.43 6.70 -4.33
C LEU A 208 13.01 5.42 -4.95
N SER A 209 13.83 4.67 -4.20
CA SER A 209 14.46 3.42 -4.65
C SER A 209 13.44 2.41 -5.20
N THR A 210 12.25 2.34 -4.60
CA THR A 210 11.21 1.42 -5.05
C THR A 210 10.55 1.87 -6.36
N ALA A 211 10.44 3.17 -6.62
CA ALA A 211 9.97 3.67 -7.91
C ALA A 211 10.98 3.40 -9.04
N VAL A 212 12.28 3.51 -8.74
CA VAL A 212 13.36 3.04 -9.65
C VAL A 212 13.24 1.54 -9.92
N MET A 213 12.92 0.73 -8.90
CA MET A 213 12.64 -0.70 -9.10
C MET A 213 11.41 -0.93 -10.00
N GLY A 214 10.37 -0.11 -9.87
CA GLY A 214 9.23 -0.10 -10.79
C GLY A 214 9.69 0.09 -12.24
N ARG A 215 10.57 1.07 -12.50
CA ARG A 215 11.13 1.29 -13.85
C ARG A 215 11.95 0.11 -14.35
N ALA A 216 12.76 -0.50 -13.47
CA ALA A 216 13.52 -1.69 -13.81
C ALA A 216 12.60 -2.86 -14.21
N ILE A 217 11.49 -3.06 -13.51
CA ILE A 217 10.48 -4.07 -13.84
C ILE A 217 9.87 -3.81 -15.23
N GLU A 218 9.59 -2.55 -15.59
CA GLU A 218 9.08 -2.23 -16.93
C GLU A 218 10.03 -2.69 -18.04
N ILE A 219 11.32 -2.34 -17.90
CA ILE A 219 12.34 -2.67 -18.89
C ILE A 219 12.57 -4.18 -18.97
N LEU A 220 12.70 -4.85 -17.82
CA LEU A 220 12.99 -6.28 -17.75
C LEU A 220 11.82 -7.15 -18.21
N SER A 221 10.58 -6.70 -18.01
CA SER A 221 9.38 -7.46 -18.37
C SER A 221 8.81 -7.11 -19.74
N GLY A 222 9.21 -5.98 -20.33
CA GLY A 222 8.62 -5.44 -21.56
C GLY A 222 7.16 -4.99 -21.42
N GLN A 223 6.65 -4.84 -20.19
CA GLN A 223 5.28 -4.43 -19.89
C GLN A 223 5.29 -3.13 -19.08
N SER A 224 4.21 -2.34 -19.13
CA SER A 224 4.03 -1.26 -18.16
C SER A 224 3.93 -1.83 -16.76
N PHE A 225 4.38 -1.06 -15.76
CA PHE A 225 4.52 -1.58 -14.40
C PHE A 225 3.18 -2.06 -13.81
N ASP A 226 2.10 -1.31 -14.04
CA ASP A 226 0.74 -1.68 -13.63
C ASP A 226 0.29 -3.02 -14.23
N LYS A 227 0.59 -3.27 -15.51
CA LYS A 227 0.20 -4.50 -16.21
C LYS A 227 1.00 -5.70 -15.76
N PHE A 228 2.26 -5.52 -15.44
CA PHE A 228 3.06 -6.57 -14.82
C PHE A 228 2.47 -6.97 -13.47
N LEU A 229 2.18 -6.01 -12.58
CA LEU A 229 1.54 -6.31 -11.29
C LEU A 229 0.16 -6.94 -11.45
N GLU A 230 -0.65 -6.43 -12.39
CA GLU A 230 -1.99 -6.98 -12.68
C GLU A 230 -1.91 -8.46 -13.07
N LYS A 231 -1.01 -8.80 -13.99
CA LYS A 231 -0.84 -10.16 -14.52
C LYS A 231 -0.24 -11.12 -13.50
N GLU A 232 0.84 -10.72 -12.84
CA GLU A 232 1.68 -11.64 -12.07
C GLU A 232 1.23 -11.75 -10.60
N ILE A 233 0.51 -10.75 -10.08
CA ILE A 233 0.13 -10.69 -8.65
C ILE A 233 -1.37 -10.50 -8.49
N PHE A 234 -1.95 -9.43 -9.03
CA PHE A 234 -3.32 -9.06 -8.66
C PHE A 234 -4.37 -10.04 -9.19
N LYS A 235 -4.26 -10.49 -10.45
CA LYS A 235 -5.19 -11.48 -11.02
C LYS A 235 -5.07 -12.84 -10.35
N PRO A 236 -3.88 -13.44 -10.20
CA PRO A 236 -3.72 -14.74 -9.51
C PRO A 236 -4.28 -14.71 -8.08
N LEU A 237 -4.05 -13.62 -7.35
CA LEU A 237 -4.52 -13.49 -5.96
C LEU A 237 -5.96 -12.96 -5.84
N GLY A 238 -6.63 -12.61 -6.94
CA GLY A 238 -7.97 -12.05 -6.91
C GLY A 238 -8.07 -10.66 -6.26
N MET A 239 -6.99 -9.86 -6.31
CA MET A 239 -6.91 -8.50 -5.79
C MET A 239 -7.57 -7.49 -6.75
N LYS A 240 -8.89 -7.58 -6.88
CA LYS A 240 -9.67 -6.90 -7.94
C LYS A 240 -9.75 -5.38 -7.77
N HIS A 241 -9.43 -4.85 -6.60
CA HIS A 241 -9.52 -3.44 -6.24
C HIS A 241 -8.15 -2.81 -5.97
N THR A 242 -7.05 -3.55 -6.16
CA THR A 242 -5.69 -3.01 -6.09
C THR A 242 -5.23 -2.48 -7.45
N ARG A 243 -4.73 -1.23 -7.50
CA ARG A 243 -4.30 -0.53 -8.73
C ARG A 243 -3.67 0.82 -8.40
N PHE A 244 -3.12 1.50 -9.41
CA PHE A 244 -2.49 2.83 -9.29
C PHE A 244 -3.44 4.03 -9.50
N TYR A 245 -4.71 3.79 -9.80
CA TYR A 245 -5.67 4.85 -10.11
C TYR A 245 -7.05 4.59 -9.50
N LEU A 246 -7.82 5.65 -9.26
CA LEU A 246 -9.20 5.53 -8.79
C LEU A 246 -10.17 5.67 -9.96
N THR A 247 -10.97 4.63 -10.20
CA THR A 247 -12.17 4.77 -11.05
C THR A 247 -13.22 5.61 -10.33
N GLU A 248 -14.22 6.10 -11.06
CA GLU A 248 -15.37 6.80 -10.46
C GLU A 248 -16.03 5.98 -9.33
N LYS A 249 -16.18 4.67 -9.54
CA LYS A 249 -16.72 3.74 -8.53
C LYS A 249 -15.79 3.53 -7.33
N ASP A 250 -14.48 3.65 -7.52
CA ASP A 250 -13.53 3.57 -6.40
C ASP A 250 -13.54 4.86 -5.59
N ARG A 251 -13.65 6.03 -6.24
CA ARG A 251 -13.76 7.34 -5.54
C ARG A 251 -14.97 7.40 -4.59
N ALA A 252 -16.09 6.79 -4.97
CA ALA A 252 -17.27 6.69 -4.11
C ALA A 252 -17.03 5.84 -2.85
N ARG A 253 -16.07 4.92 -2.87
CA ARG A 253 -15.72 4.00 -1.78
C ARG A 253 -14.37 4.30 -1.15
N PHE A 254 -13.69 5.34 -1.62
CA PHE A 254 -12.38 5.75 -1.14
C PHE A 254 -12.54 6.42 0.23
N GLN A 255 -11.73 5.98 1.19
CA GLN A 255 -11.72 6.55 2.52
C GLN A 255 -11.00 7.90 2.48
N PRO A 256 -11.65 9.00 2.87
CA PRO A 256 -11.00 10.30 2.90
C PRO A 256 -9.87 10.34 3.93
N LEU A 257 -8.73 10.92 3.54
CA LEU A 257 -7.67 11.26 4.49
C LEU A 257 -8.12 12.40 5.40
N PHE A 258 -7.83 12.29 6.69
CA PHE A 258 -7.93 13.38 7.64
C PHE A 258 -6.58 13.64 8.29
N VAL A 259 -6.22 14.91 8.40
CA VAL A 259 -4.97 15.38 9.00
C VAL A 259 -5.30 16.09 10.30
N LYS A 260 -4.60 15.74 11.38
CA LYS A 260 -4.70 16.43 12.66
C LYS A 260 -3.64 17.52 12.73
N LEU A 261 -4.06 18.79 12.68
CA LEU A 261 -3.18 19.94 12.76
C LEU A 261 -3.62 20.83 13.93
N LYS A 262 -2.67 21.16 14.83
CA LYS A 262 -2.93 21.98 16.03
C LYS A 262 -4.12 21.45 16.87
N GLY A 263 -4.21 20.12 17.00
CA GLY A 263 -5.25 19.45 17.80
C GLY A 263 -6.59 19.23 17.09
N MET A 264 -6.79 19.76 15.88
CA MET A 264 -8.05 19.61 15.15
C MET A 264 -7.89 18.76 13.89
N PHE A 265 -8.85 17.87 13.64
CA PHE A 265 -8.93 17.16 12.37
C PHE A 265 -9.51 18.07 11.28
N ARG A 266 -8.94 17.96 10.09
CA ARG A 266 -9.49 18.51 8.85
C ARG A 266 -9.31 17.49 7.72
N PRO A 267 -10.13 17.57 6.66
CA PRO A 267 -9.85 16.81 5.45
C PRO A 267 -8.42 17.07 4.96
N GLY A 268 -7.76 16.01 4.51
CA GLY A 268 -6.50 16.10 3.79
C GLY A 268 -6.70 16.81 2.46
N THR A 269 -5.70 17.57 2.05
CA THR A 269 -5.62 18.13 0.70
C THR A 269 -5.19 17.05 -0.30
N PRO A 270 -5.40 17.22 -1.62
CA PRO A 270 -4.87 16.28 -2.62
C PRO A 270 -3.35 16.08 -2.54
N ALA A 271 -2.61 17.11 -2.15
CA ALA A 271 -1.17 17.01 -1.91
C ALA A 271 -0.85 16.13 -0.67
N GLU A 272 -1.77 16.07 0.30
CA GLU A 272 -1.64 15.24 1.50
C GLU A 272 -2.10 13.81 1.31
N ASP A 273 -3.00 13.56 0.36
CA ASP A 273 -3.41 12.23 -0.06
C ASP A 273 -2.34 11.55 -0.96
N GLU A 274 -1.18 12.22 -1.09
CA GLU A 274 0.06 11.89 -1.81
C GLU A 274 -0.07 11.68 -3.32
N LEU A 275 -1.26 11.38 -3.85
CA LEU A 275 -1.47 11.10 -5.27
C LEU A 275 -2.87 11.51 -5.73
N TYR A 276 -2.99 12.08 -6.92
CA TYR A 276 -4.29 12.37 -7.54
C TYR A 276 -5.05 11.10 -7.98
N TYR A 277 -4.35 9.95 -8.03
CA TYR A 277 -4.82 8.66 -8.55
C TYR A 277 -5.58 8.84 -9.88
N ALA A 278 -5.03 9.68 -10.75
CA ALA A 278 -5.66 10.07 -12.00
C ALA A 278 -5.74 8.86 -12.93
N PRO A 279 -6.91 8.53 -13.52
CA PRO A 279 -7.07 7.35 -14.39
C PRO A 279 -6.13 7.30 -15.61
N LYS A 280 -5.54 8.43 -16.00
CA LYS A 280 -4.67 8.56 -17.17
C LYS A 280 -3.18 8.67 -16.82
N SER A 281 -2.81 8.71 -15.53
CA SER A 281 -1.40 8.82 -15.15
C SER A 281 -0.67 7.51 -15.44
N SER A 282 0.53 7.61 -16.03
CA SER A 282 1.49 6.51 -16.17
C SER A 282 2.63 6.57 -15.16
N LEU A 283 2.55 7.49 -14.18
CA LEU A 283 3.52 7.60 -13.09
C LEU A 283 3.17 6.56 -12.00
N PHE A 284 3.52 5.30 -12.28
CA PHE A 284 3.25 4.18 -11.37
C PHE A 284 4.34 4.05 -10.29
N LEU A 285 4.32 4.94 -9.29
CA LEU A 285 5.30 4.93 -8.21
C LEU A 285 5.18 3.67 -7.35
N GLY A 286 6.04 2.66 -7.59
CA GLY A 286 5.99 1.39 -6.85
C GLY A 286 6.24 1.48 -5.34
N GLY A 287 6.65 2.66 -4.85
CA GLY A 287 6.80 2.92 -3.43
C GLY A 287 5.54 3.41 -2.73
N GLU A 288 4.58 4.02 -3.43
CA GLU A 288 3.48 4.77 -2.81
C GLU A 288 2.19 4.82 -3.64
N GLY A 289 2.24 4.29 -4.86
CA GLY A 289 1.26 4.47 -5.93
C GLY A 289 -0.07 3.74 -5.78
N LEU A 290 -0.12 2.68 -4.96
CA LEU A 290 -1.27 1.78 -4.97
C LEU A 290 -2.38 2.25 -4.02
N VAL A 291 -3.61 2.06 -4.48
CA VAL A 291 -4.78 1.92 -3.62
C VAL A 291 -5.14 0.45 -3.49
N SER A 292 -5.81 0.07 -2.40
CA SER A 292 -6.25 -1.31 -2.19
C SER A 292 -7.45 -1.39 -1.24
N THR A 293 -7.98 -2.58 -1.04
CA THR A 293 -8.93 -2.88 0.04
C THR A 293 -8.26 -3.77 1.08
N LEU A 294 -8.83 -3.83 2.29
CA LEU A 294 -8.30 -4.72 3.33
C LEU A 294 -8.34 -6.20 2.90
N GLY A 295 -9.39 -6.61 2.16
CA GLY A 295 -9.49 -7.96 1.61
C GLY A 295 -8.41 -8.28 0.58
N ASP A 296 -8.15 -7.36 -0.35
CA ASP A 296 -7.10 -7.54 -1.36
C ASP A 296 -5.71 -7.60 -0.74
N TYR A 297 -5.38 -6.65 0.14
CA TYR A 297 -4.09 -6.67 0.82
C TYR A 297 -3.94 -7.87 1.76
N GLY A 298 -5.04 -8.30 2.38
CA GLY A 298 -5.09 -9.54 3.17
C GLY A 298 -4.70 -10.77 2.35
N ARG A 299 -5.18 -10.90 1.10
CA ARG A 299 -4.79 -12.01 0.20
C ARG A 299 -3.31 -11.96 -0.16
N PHE A 300 -2.76 -10.78 -0.38
CA PHE A 300 -1.32 -10.60 -0.58
C PHE A 300 -0.51 -11.06 0.65
N CYS A 301 -0.92 -10.64 1.85
CA CYS A 301 -0.29 -11.10 3.10
C CYS A 301 -0.41 -12.61 3.28
N GLN A 302 -1.57 -13.20 2.99
CA GLN A 302 -1.78 -14.64 3.11
C GLN A 302 -0.87 -15.42 2.17
N MET A 303 -0.70 -14.98 0.92
CA MET A 303 0.25 -15.59 -0.02
C MET A 303 1.69 -15.60 0.53
N LEU A 304 2.12 -14.50 1.16
CA LEU A 304 3.45 -14.44 1.79
C LEU A 304 3.59 -15.44 2.94
N VAL A 305 2.56 -15.54 3.80
CA VAL A 305 2.52 -16.52 4.91
C VAL A 305 2.53 -17.96 4.37
N ASP A 306 1.84 -18.20 3.26
CA ASP A 306 1.75 -19.50 2.58
C ASP A 306 2.98 -19.80 1.68
N ARG A 307 4.04 -19.01 1.82
CA ARG A 307 5.34 -19.18 1.14
C ARG A 307 5.23 -19.07 -0.38
N GLY A 308 4.47 -18.09 -0.87
CA GLY A 308 4.34 -17.80 -2.30
C GLY A 308 3.20 -18.53 -3.00
N LYS A 309 2.25 -19.12 -2.26
CA LYS A 309 1.10 -19.85 -2.80
C LYS A 309 -0.17 -19.04 -2.81
#